data_AF-A0A2V8J8K4-F1
#
_entry.id   AF-A0A2V8J8K4-F1
#
_cell.length_a   1.000
_cell.length_b   1.000
_cell.length_c   1.000
_cell.angle_alpha   90.00
_cell.angle_beta   90.00
_cell.angle_gamma   90.00
#
_symmetry.space_group_name_H-M   'P 1'
#
loop_
_entity.id
_entity.type
_entity.pdbx_description
1 polymer ?
#
loop_
_entity_poly.entity_id
_entity_poly.type
_entity_poly.pdbx_seq_one_letter_code
_entity_poly.pdbx_strand_id
1 'polypeptide(L)' 'MKDRLEALIEQMLDRGVRLDDALEEFEKRFLQTALARTAGNQCKAAELVHVHRNTLARKIIQHRLKQTGQDAPKVR' A
#
# COMPACT_ATOMS: atom_id res chain seq x y z
N MET A 1 0.21 -18.30 4.97
CA MET A 1 -0.06 -17.04 4.22
C MET A 1 -1.16 -17.23 3.19
N LYS A 2 -1.15 -18.33 2.42
CA LYS A 2 -2.20 -18.65 1.44
C LYS A 2 -3.61 -18.60 2.04
N ASP A 3 -3.83 -19.27 3.17
CA ASP A 3 -5.17 -19.42 3.77
C ASP A 3 -5.82 -18.07 4.18
N ARG A 4 -5.01 -17.10 4.65
CA ARG A 4 -5.52 -15.78 5.03
C ARG A 4 -5.85 -14.90 3.83
N LEU A 5 -5.07 -15.03 2.74
CA LEU A 5 -5.33 -14.29 1.51
C LEU A 5 -6.54 -14.87 0.79
N GLU A 6 -6.67 -16.19 0.76
CA GLU A 6 -7.79 -16.91 0.15
C GLU A 6 -9.11 -16.56 0.86
N ALA A 7 -9.14 -16.62 2.20
CA ALA A 7 -10.30 -16.20 2.98
C ALA A 7 -10.66 -14.71 2.81
N LEU A 8 -9.68 -13.84 2.53
CA LEU A 8 -9.95 -12.43 2.21
C LEU A 8 -10.55 -12.28 0.82
N ILE A 9 -10.04 -13.02 -0.17
CA ILE A 9 -10.55 -13.00 -1.54
C ILE A 9 -12.00 -13.49 -1.58
N GLU A 10 -12.32 -14.59 -0.89
CA GLU A 10 -13.70 -15.08 -0.77
C GLU A 10 -14.63 -13.99 -0.21
N GLN A 11 -14.24 -13.34 0.88
CA GLN A 11 -15.03 -12.23 1.46
C GLN A 11 -15.19 -11.03 0.52
N MET A 12 -14.19 -10.72 -0.30
CA MET A 12 -14.27 -9.64 -1.28
C MET A 12 -15.23 -9.99 -2.42
N LEU A 13 -15.23 -11.25 -2.87
CA LEU A 13 -16.16 -11.75 -3.88
C LEU A 13 -17.60 -11.80 -3.35
N ASP A 14 -17.80 -12.29 -2.12
CA ASP A 14 -19.12 -12.35 -1.47
C ASP A 14 -19.77 -10.96 -1.32
N ARG A 15 -18.93 -9.93 -1.13
CA ARG A 15 -19.37 -8.53 -1.02
C ARG A 15 -19.51 -7.83 -2.38
N GLY A 16 -19.21 -8.51 -3.48
CA GLY A 16 -19.30 -7.96 -4.83
C GLY A 16 -18.24 -6.89 -5.14
N VAL A 17 -17.08 -6.95 -4.48
CA VAL A 17 -15.98 -6.01 -4.76
C VAL A 17 -15.43 -6.27 -6.16
N ARG A 18 -15.34 -5.21 -6.98
CA ARG A 18 -14.76 -5.32 -8.32
C ARG A 18 -13.25 -5.52 -8.20
N LEU A 19 -12.68 -6.29 -9.12
CA LEU A 19 -11.24 -6.55 -9.14
C LEU A 19 -10.42 -5.25 -9.24
N ASP A 20 -10.88 -4.28 -10.03
CA ASP A 20 -10.20 -2.99 -10.17
C ASP A 20 -10.10 -2.26 -8.81
N ASP A 21 -11.20 -2.21 -8.07
CA ASP A 21 -11.29 -1.55 -6.77
C ASP A 21 -10.40 -2.27 -5.73
N ALA A 22 -10.38 -3.61 -5.80
CA ALA A 22 -9.53 -4.45 -4.97
C ALA A 22 -8.03 -4.18 -5.22
N LEU A 23 -7.62 -4.11 -6.48
CA LEU A 23 -6.25 -3.84 -6.88
C LEU A 23 -5.82 -2.42 -6.49
N GLU A 24 -6.69 -1.44 -6.68
CA GLU A 24 -6.43 -0.04 -6.29
C GLU A 24 -6.19 0.07 -4.78
N GLU A 25 -7.09 -0.50 -3.98
CA GLU A 25 -6.99 -0.42 -2.53
C GLU A 25 -5.80 -1.25 -1.98
N PHE A 26 -5.50 -2.40 -2.59
CA PHE A 26 -4.32 -3.17 -2.26
C PHE A 26 -3.04 -2.37 -2.54
N GLU A 27 -2.91 -1.81 -3.75
CA GLU A 27 -1.75 -1.02 -4.15
C GLU A 27 -1.55 0.17 -3.20
N LYS A 28 -2.62 0.90 -2.90
CA LYS A 28 -2.61 2.02 -1.95
C LYS A 28 -2.06 1.61 -0.59
N ARG A 29 -2.61 0.55 0.01
CA ARG A 29 -2.19 0.03 1.33
C ARG A 29 -0.75 -0.50 1.32
N PHE A 30 -0.36 -1.16 0.24
CA PHE A 30 0.99 -1.70 0.07
C PHE A 30 2.03 -0.58 0.06
N LEU A 31 1.81 0.45 -0.76
CA LEU A 31 2.71 1.61 -0.85
C LEU A 31 2.71 2.45 0.43
N GLN A 32 1.56 2.65 1.08
CA GLN A 32 1.46 3.35 2.35
C GLN A 32 2.26 2.63 3.45
N THR A 33 2.17 1.29 3.49
CA THR A 33 2.93 0.49 4.46
C THR A 33 4.43 0.58 4.20
N ALA A 34 4.85 0.56 2.93
CA ALA A 34 6.26 0.73 2.57
C ALA A 34 6.79 2.10 3.01
N LEU A 35 6.03 3.18 2.74
CA LEU A 35 6.39 4.53 3.18
C LEU A 35 6.44 4.64 4.71
N ALA A 36 5.50 4.04 5.43
CA ALA A 36 5.50 4.02 6.89
C ALA A 36 6.75 3.32 7.45
N ARG A 37 7.13 2.18 6.88
CA ARG A 37 8.34 1.43 7.28
C ARG A 37 9.64 2.18 7.01
N THR A 38 9.64 3.10 6.04
CA THR A 38 10.81 3.90 5.70
C THR A 38 10.74 5.33 6.22
N ALA A 39 9.81 5.63 7.13
CA ALA A 39 9.59 6.96 7.71
C ALA A 39 9.38 8.06 6.64
N GLY A 40 8.65 7.72 5.58
CA GLY A 40 8.37 8.62 4.46
C GLY A 40 9.50 8.74 3.43
N ASN A 41 10.63 8.03 3.61
CA ASN A 41 11.71 8.06 2.63
C ASN A 41 11.31 7.30 1.37
N GLN A 42 11.04 8.04 0.30
CA GLN A 42 10.59 7.50 -0.99
C GLN A 42 11.65 6.66 -1.70
N CYS A 43 12.95 6.97 -1.57
CA CYS A 43 14.00 6.17 -2.19
C CYS A 43 14.05 4.77 -1.54
N LYS A 44 14.09 4.74 -0.21
CA LYS A 44 14.06 3.48 0.55
C LYS A 44 12.74 2.72 0.34
N ALA A 45 11.61 3.42 0.24
CA ALA A 45 10.33 2.77 -0.03
C ALA A 45 10.30 2.14 -1.43
N ALA A 46 10.89 2.81 -2.42
CA ALA A 46 10.97 2.32 -3.79
C ALA A 46 11.85 1.06 -3.89
N GLU A 47 12.96 1.04 -3.14
CA GLU A 47 13.80 -0.14 -2.97
C GLU A 47 13.03 -1.28 -2.29
N LEU A 48 12.28 -1.00 -1.22
CA LEU A 48 11.51 -1.99 -0.45
C LEU A 48 10.38 -2.64 -1.25
N VAL A 49 9.71 -1.87 -2.13
CA VAL A 49 8.65 -2.39 -3.00
C VAL A 49 9.16 -2.85 -4.37
N HIS A 50 10.48 -2.78 -4.61
CA HIS A 50 11.14 -3.17 -5.85
C HIS A 50 10.61 -2.46 -7.11
N VAL A 51 10.41 -1.15 -7.02
CA VAL A 51 10.02 -0.31 -8.16
C VAL A 51 10.98 0.86 -8.31
N HIS A 52 11.05 1.42 -9.51
CA HIS A 52 11.79 2.64 -9.72
C HIS A 52 11.17 3.81 -8.92
N ARG A 53 12.00 4.66 -8.30
CA ARG A 53 11.54 5.82 -7.50
C ARG A 53 10.53 6.70 -8.24
N ASN A 54 10.75 6.94 -9.54
CA ASN A 54 9.82 7.76 -10.35
C ASN A 54 8.43 7.11 -10.46
N THR A 55 8.38 5.78 -10.57
CA THR A 55 7.11 5.03 -10.58
C THR A 55 6.43 5.15 -9.23
N LEU A 56 7.17 5.00 -8.14
CA LEU A 56 6.64 5.20 -6.79
C LEU A 56 6.10 6.62 -6.61
N ALA A 57 6.85 7.65 -7.00
CA ALA A 57 6.45 9.05 -6.88
C ALA A 57 5.16 9.35 -7.64
N ARG A 58 5.02 8.83 -8.86
CA ARG A 58 3.77 8.94 -9.63
C ARG A 58 2.60 8.25 -8.90
N LYS A 59 2.81 7.04 -8.39
CA LYS A 59 1.77 6.29 -7.66
C LYS A 59 1.35 6.97 -6.37
N ILE A 60 2.28 7.59 -5.64
CA ILE A 60 1.98 8.40 -4.44
C ILE A 60 1.03 9.55 -4.76
N ILE A 61 1.28 10.25 -5.87
CA ILE A 61 0.43 11.37 -6.31
C ILE A 61 -0.94 10.85 -6.78
N GLN A 62 -0.95 9.80 -7.60
CA GLN A 62 -2.18 9.18 -8.12
C GLN A 62 -3.12 8.74 -6.99
N HIS A 63 -2.56 8.05 -5.98
CA HIS A 63 -3.31 7.53 -4.84
C HIS A 63 -3.47 8.54 -3.69
N ARG A 64 -3.00 9.79 -3.88
CA ARG A 64 -2.99 10.87 -2.88
C ARG A 64 -2.48 10.40 -1.50
N LEU A 65 -1.41 9.60 -1.50
CA LEU A 65 -0.84 9.05 -0.28
C LEU A 65 -0.18 10.16 0.53
N LYS A 66 -0.58 10.30 1.80
CA LYS A 66 0.07 11.23 2.74
C LYS A 66 1.46 10.70 3.09
N GLN A 67 2.47 11.57 3.06
CA GLN A 67 3.81 11.23 3.54
C GLN A 67 3.70 11.00 5.05
N THR A 68 3.90 9.75 5.49
CA THR A 68 3.79 9.36 6.90
C THR A 68 4.98 9.91 7.70
N GLY A 69 4.88 11.18 8.04
CA GLY A 69 5.64 11.86 9.09
C GLY A 69 4.75 12.54 10.14
N GLN A 70 3.42 12.52 9.97
CA GLN A 70 2.47 13.19 10.89
C GLN A 70 1.55 12.25 11.68
N ASP A 71 1.36 10.98 11.29
CA ASP A 71 0.36 10.09 11.92
C ASP A 71 0.84 8.64 12.12
N ALA A 72 2.12 8.42 12.43
CA ALA A 72 2.52 7.11 12.95
C ALA A 72 2.16 7.06 14.45
N PRO A 73 1.41 6.05 14.95
CA PRO A 73 1.33 5.85 16.38
C PRO A 73 2.76 5.58 16.86
N LYS A 74 3.27 6.41 17.79
CA LYS A 74 4.46 6.08 18.57
C LYS A 74 4.15 4.78 19.30
N VAL A 75 4.50 3.65 18.70
CA VAL A 75 4.58 2.39 19.41
C VAL A 75 5.71 2.58 20.41
N ARG A 76 5.32 2.70 21.69
CA ARG A 76 6.20 2.77 22.86
C ARG A 76 7.09 1.54 22.95
#